data_AF-A0A7Z7B826-F1
#
_entry.id   AF-A0A7Z7B826-F1
#
_cell.length_a   1.000
_cell.length_b   1.000
_cell.length_c   1.000
_cell.angle_alpha   90.00
_cell.angle_beta   90.00
_cell.angle_gamma   90.00
#
_symmetry.space_group_name_H-M   'P 1'
#
loop_
_entity.id
_entity.type
_entity.pdbx_description
1 polymer ?
#
loop_
_entity_poly.entity_id
_entity_poly.type
_entity_poly.pdbx_seq_one_letter_code
_entity_poly.pdbx_strand_id
1 'polypeptide(L)'
;MSKDKSRNGSRQRIVLHPCFLVAYLYQRGLESGKWTTQADASRALKVSQTNLSVALRMGSLPAELMGMFADISQVTAHTVRVIRGVIAQEGQEAVLKRIRPHITAGGKLPAKAVLALVKGRMSNSAKAVSAARRDRFIHRSPDLPMSISNRYHQGIVNGEWTSYSACSRALRIPRRNISDAVSIGQLPLAVRSLFSGSKLTFAVGRKLLAIARVVTNSTLIKRSNDISYLAESYTSGQLLRELNGESLPPGAHITRLRIRKGRGAGQLIIECNHPDFLLRYRRDMETALNQVVKRIAEAEGRRKEFALYRTFL
;
A
#
# COMPACT_ATOMS: atom_id res chain seq x y z
N MET A 1 25.86 -54.18 13.90
CA MET A 1 24.45 -54.32 14.32
C MET A 1 24.04 -53.09 15.11
N SER A 2 22.94 -52.43 14.66
CA SER A 2 22.03 -51.52 15.40
C SER A 2 22.61 -50.32 16.16
N LYS A 3 21.98 -49.15 16.20
CA LYS A 3 20.95 -48.44 15.42
C LYS A 3 20.89 -47.08 16.13
N ASP A 4 20.92 -46.00 15.36
CA ASP A 4 19.90 -44.94 15.42
C ASP A 4 19.61 -44.24 16.76
N LYS A 5 19.92 -42.93 16.85
CA LYS A 5 18.87 -41.89 16.90
C LYS A 5 19.45 -40.47 16.85
N SER A 6 19.37 -39.91 15.65
CA SER A 6 19.31 -38.49 15.39
C SER A 6 18.17 -37.85 16.20
N ARG A 7 18.48 -37.08 17.24
CA ARG A 7 17.53 -36.15 17.87
C ARG A 7 17.51 -34.85 17.08
N ASN A 8 16.91 -34.92 15.89
CA ASN A 8 16.48 -33.74 15.16
C ASN A 8 15.20 -33.21 15.83
N GLY A 9 15.38 -32.41 16.88
CA GLY A 9 14.30 -31.73 17.58
C GLY A 9 13.68 -30.68 16.66
N SER A 10 12.66 -31.09 15.92
CA SER A 10 11.75 -30.22 15.20
C SER A 10 11.17 -29.20 16.18
N ARG A 11 11.76 -27.99 16.19
CA ARG A 11 11.20 -26.80 16.83
C ARG A 11 9.87 -26.52 16.14
N GLN A 12 8.79 -27.10 16.65
CA GLN A 12 7.44 -26.68 16.34
C GLN A 12 7.41 -25.16 16.52
N ARG A 13 7.21 -24.44 15.41
CA ARG A 13 6.94 -23.00 15.45
C ARG A 13 5.70 -22.83 16.32
N ILE A 14 5.89 -22.36 17.54
CA ILE A 14 4.80 -22.00 18.44
C ILE A 14 4.03 -20.88 17.71
N VAL A 15 2.88 -21.24 17.14
CA VAL A 15 1.96 -20.25 16.59
C VAL A 15 1.43 -19.46 17.78
N LEU A 16 1.97 -18.27 17.98
CA LEU A 16 1.55 -17.37 19.05
C LEU A 16 0.20 -16.77 18.68
N HIS A 17 -0.87 -17.34 19.22
CA HIS A 17 -2.20 -16.76 19.07
C HIS A 17 -2.35 -15.55 20.01
N PRO A 18 -2.82 -14.40 19.50
CA PRO A 18 -3.16 -13.25 20.34
C PRO A 18 -4.22 -13.64 21.39
N CYS A 19 -4.03 -13.24 22.64
CA CYS A 19 -4.94 -13.59 23.73
C CYS A 19 -6.36 -13.05 23.52
N PHE A 20 -6.51 -11.88 22.89
CA PHE A 20 -7.83 -11.32 22.58
C PHE A 20 -8.61 -12.21 21.63
N LEU A 21 -7.94 -12.76 20.61
CA LEU A 21 -8.57 -13.62 19.62
C LEU A 21 -8.98 -14.96 20.26
N VAL A 22 -8.11 -15.52 21.10
CA VAL A 22 -8.40 -16.76 21.84
C VAL A 22 -9.59 -16.58 22.79
N ALA A 23 -9.63 -15.47 23.55
CA ALA A 23 -10.73 -15.17 24.46
C ALA A 23 -12.05 -14.88 23.71
N TYR A 24 -11.99 -14.14 22.60
CA TYR A 24 -13.14 -13.86 21.75
C TYR A 24 -13.72 -15.15 21.13
N LEU A 25 -12.86 -16.00 20.56
CA LEU A 25 -13.30 -17.26 19.98
C LEU A 25 -13.89 -18.18 21.04
N TYR A 26 -13.26 -18.26 22.22
CA TYR A 26 -13.75 -19.00 23.38
C TYR A 26 -15.19 -18.61 23.75
N GLN A 27 -15.44 -17.31 23.90
CA GLN A 27 -16.74 -16.76 24.25
C GLN A 27 -17.80 -17.07 23.17
N ARG A 28 -17.46 -16.84 21.90
CA ARG A 28 -18.36 -17.10 20.78
C ARG A 28 -18.74 -18.58 20.66
N GLY A 29 -17.82 -19.50 20.97
CA GLY A 29 -18.13 -20.93 20.95
C GLY A 29 -18.92 -21.42 22.15
N LEU A 30 -18.83 -20.74 23.31
CA LEU A 30 -19.76 -20.95 24.42
C LEU A 30 -21.17 -20.50 24.04
N GLU A 31 -21.31 -19.29 23.49
CA GLU A 31 -22.60 -18.70 23.08
C GLU A 31 -23.28 -19.50 21.96
N SER A 32 -22.50 -20.10 21.07
CA SER A 32 -23.01 -20.95 19.98
C SER A 32 -23.12 -22.44 20.34
N GLY A 33 -22.86 -22.81 21.60
CA GLY A 33 -22.93 -24.21 22.06
C GLY A 33 -21.90 -25.16 21.45
N LYS A 34 -20.85 -24.64 20.79
CA LYS A 34 -19.80 -25.46 20.16
C LYS A 34 -18.94 -26.20 21.18
N TRP A 35 -18.89 -25.71 22.41
CA TRP A 35 -18.28 -26.37 23.55
C TRP A 35 -18.97 -25.90 24.83
N THR A 36 -18.97 -26.77 25.84
CA THR A 36 -19.47 -26.47 27.20
C THR A 36 -18.35 -26.43 28.23
N THR A 37 -17.17 -26.98 27.89
CA THR A 37 -16.00 -26.98 28.76
C THR A 37 -14.78 -26.32 28.12
N GLN A 38 -13.88 -25.84 28.97
CA GLN A 38 -12.61 -25.28 28.53
C GLN A 38 -11.69 -26.33 27.87
N ALA A 39 -11.83 -27.60 28.24
CA ALA A 39 -11.07 -28.70 27.64
C ALA A 39 -11.51 -28.99 26.19
N ASP A 40 -12.80 -28.89 25.92
CA ASP A 40 -13.35 -29.02 24.55
C ASP A 40 -12.92 -27.83 23.69
N ALA A 41 -13.01 -26.61 24.23
CA ALA A 41 -12.55 -25.40 23.55
C ALA A 41 -11.05 -25.45 23.23
N SER A 42 -10.23 -25.95 24.15
CA SER A 42 -8.79 -26.12 23.96
C SER A 42 -8.48 -27.05 22.77
N ARG A 43 -9.20 -28.18 22.67
CA ARG A 43 -9.08 -29.12 21.54
C ARG A 43 -9.55 -28.50 20.23
N ALA A 44 -10.72 -27.85 20.23
CA ALA A 44 -11.31 -27.24 19.04
C ALA A 44 -10.47 -26.07 18.50
N LEU A 45 -9.94 -25.22 19.38
CA LEU A 45 -9.12 -24.07 19.01
C LEU A 45 -7.65 -24.44 18.74
N LYS A 46 -7.24 -25.69 18.99
CA LYS A 46 -5.85 -26.16 18.91
C LYS A 46 -4.87 -25.31 19.75
N VAL A 47 -5.34 -24.82 20.90
CA VAL A 47 -4.54 -24.03 21.86
C VAL A 47 -4.43 -24.82 23.15
N SER A 48 -3.25 -24.86 23.78
CA SER A 48 -3.09 -25.56 25.06
C SER A 48 -4.03 -25.00 26.14
N GLN A 49 -4.53 -25.86 27.02
CA GLN A 49 -5.44 -25.47 28.09
C GLN A 49 -4.83 -24.36 28.98
N THR A 50 -3.52 -24.42 29.23
CA THR A 50 -2.78 -23.38 29.95
C THR A 50 -2.75 -22.05 29.21
N ASN A 51 -2.57 -22.03 27.88
CA ASN A 51 -2.60 -20.80 27.10
C ASN A 51 -4.02 -20.23 27.02
N LEU A 52 -5.03 -21.09 26.90
CA LEU A 52 -6.44 -20.69 26.93
C LEU A 52 -6.81 -20.05 28.28
N SER A 53 -6.44 -20.69 29.40
CA SER A 53 -6.69 -20.13 30.74
C SER A 53 -6.01 -18.77 30.94
N VAL A 54 -4.79 -18.63 30.45
CA VAL A 54 -4.05 -17.36 30.51
C VAL A 54 -4.70 -16.29 29.63
N ALA A 55 -5.19 -16.64 28.44
CA ALA A 55 -5.87 -15.70 27.56
C ALA A 55 -7.16 -15.15 28.18
N LEU A 56 -7.94 -15.99 28.86
CA LEU A 56 -9.16 -15.54 29.57
C LEU A 56 -8.83 -14.59 30.73
N ARG A 57 -7.68 -14.78 31.38
CA ARG A 57 -7.19 -13.89 32.44
C ARG A 57 -6.58 -12.58 31.94
N MET A 58 -6.55 -12.33 30.63
CA MET A 58 -6.11 -11.04 30.09
C MET A 58 -7.04 -9.90 30.52
N GLY A 59 -8.35 -10.17 30.67
CA GLY A 59 -9.34 -9.17 31.09
C GLY A 59 -9.12 -8.63 32.51
N SER A 60 -8.29 -9.31 33.33
CA SER A 60 -7.94 -8.85 34.68
C SER A 60 -6.68 -7.97 34.71
N LEU A 61 -6.12 -7.60 33.56
CA LEU A 61 -4.97 -6.68 33.49
C LEU A 61 -5.45 -5.23 33.59
N PRO A 62 -4.70 -4.32 34.24
CA PRO A 62 -5.07 -2.92 34.33
C PRO A 62 -5.27 -2.30 32.94
N ALA A 63 -6.38 -1.60 32.74
CA ALA A 63 -6.73 -0.95 31.46
C ALA A 63 -5.65 0.03 31.00
N GLU A 64 -5.06 0.77 31.95
CA GLU A 64 -3.94 1.68 31.75
C GLU A 64 -2.73 1.00 31.09
N LEU A 65 -2.40 -0.21 31.53
CA LEU A 65 -1.31 -1.02 30.99
C LEU A 65 -1.67 -1.56 29.60
N MET A 66 -2.92 -1.98 29.41
CA MET A 66 -3.41 -2.47 28.10
C MET A 66 -3.39 -1.36 27.05
N GLY A 67 -3.70 -0.11 27.44
CA GLY A 67 -3.63 1.08 26.58
C GLY A 67 -2.22 1.42 26.08
N MET A 68 -1.17 0.89 26.72
CA MET A 68 0.21 1.13 26.29
C MET A 68 0.63 0.31 25.08
N PHE A 69 -0.07 -0.78 24.73
CA PHE A 69 0.36 -1.61 23.60
C PHE A 69 0.04 -0.92 22.26
N ALA A 70 1.03 -0.92 21.35
CA ALA A 70 0.89 -0.40 19.99
C ALA A 70 -0.18 -1.18 19.19
N ASP A 71 -0.25 -2.48 19.42
CA ASP A 71 -1.23 -3.37 18.81
C ASP A 71 -1.61 -4.44 19.83
N ILE A 72 -2.91 -4.64 20.02
CA ILE A 72 -3.48 -5.62 20.94
C ILE A 72 -3.13 -7.06 20.52
N SER A 73 -2.80 -7.28 19.24
CA SER A 73 -2.30 -8.56 18.73
C SER A 73 -0.99 -9.00 19.38
N GLN A 74 -0.22 -8.06 19.96
CA GLN A 74 1.05 -8.34 20.62
C GLN A 74 0.88 -8.85 22.06
N VAL A 75 -0.35 -8.82 22.59
CA VAL A 75 -0.69 -9.38 23.90
C VAL A 75 -0.91 -10.88 23.75
N THR A 76 0.15 -11.65 23.96
CA THR A 76 0.16 -13.12 23.90
C THR A 76 0.11 -13.74 25.29
N ALA A 77 -0.07 -15.06 25.38
CA ALA A 77 -0.09 -15.76 26.66
C ALA A 77 1.23 -15.56 27.44
N HIS A 78 2.36 -15.44 26.73
CA HIS A 78 3.64 -15.10 27.35
C HIS A 78 3.60 -13.69 27.97
N THR A 79 3.12 -12.70 27.22
CA THR A 79 3.00 -11.31 27.68
C THR A 79 2.15 -11.23 28.95
N VAL A 80 0.98 -11.88 28.95
CA VAL A 80 0.05 -11.90 30.09
C VAL A 80 0.68 -12.59 31.32
N ARG A 81 1.35 -13.74 31.15
CA ARG A 81 2.06 -14.41 32.25
C ARG A 81 3.12 -13.52 32.88
N VAL A 82 3.91 -12.85 32.06
CA VAL A 82 4.99 -11.98 32.54
C VAL A 82 4.42 -10.82 33.34
N ILE A 83 3.39 -10.15 32.85
CA ILE A 83 2.77 -9.02 33.56
C ILE A 83 2.17 -9.48 34.89
N ARG A 84 1.37 -10.55 34.88
CA ARG A 84 0.75 -11.08 36.10
C ARG A 84 1.79 -11.56 37.11
N GLY A 85 2.89 -12.16 36.64
CA GLY A 85 4.00 -12.58 37.50
C GLY A 85 4.65 -11.40 38.22
N VAL A 86 4.89 -10.29 37.51
CA VAL A 86 5.47 -9.08 38.12
C VAL A 86 4.47 -8.41 39.07
N ILE A 87 3.19 -8.33 38.70
CA ILE A 87 2.14 -7.79 39.59
C ILE A 87 2.03 -8.61 40.87
N ALA A 88 2.12 -9.94 40.78
CA ALA A 88 2.08 -10.81 41.96
C ALA A 88 3.31 -10.65 42.87
N GLN A 89 4.47 -10.29 42.30
CA GLN A 89 5.71 -10.12 43.06
C GLN A 89 5.84 -8.72 43.68
N GLU A 90 5.47 -7.67 42.95
CA GLU A 90 5.76 -6.28 43.32
C GLU A 90 4.50 -5.49 43.73
N GLY A 91 3.32 -6.05 43.52
CA GLY A 91 2.04 -5.38 43.71
C GLY A 91 1.63 -4.51 42.51
N GLN A 92 0.32 -4.41 42.27
CA GLN A 92 -0.23 -3.70 41.11
C GLN A 92 0.14 -2.20 41.12
N GLU A 93 0.02 -1.52 42.26
CA GLU A 93 0.30 -0.08 42.36
C GLU A 93 1.77 0.27 42.07
N ALA A 94 2.71 -0.59 42.47
CA ALA A 94 4.12 -0.39 42.17
C ALA A 94 4.38 -0.46 40.65
N VAL A 95 3.73 -1.39 39.95
CA VAL A 95 3.78 -1.50 38.49
C VAL A 95 3.12 -0.30 37.83
N LEU A 96 1.96 0.14 38.31
CA LEU A 96 1.26 1.31 37.77
C LEU A 96 2.07 2.60 37.93
N LYS A 97 2.62 2.87 39.12
CA LYS A 97 3.49 4.03 39.39
C LYS A 97 4.68 4.09 38.43
N ARG A 98 5.24 2.93 38.07
CA ARG A 98 6.37 2.80 37.15
C ARG A 98 5.99 3.10 35.69
N ILE A 99 4.79 2.71 35.26
CA ILE A 99 4.35 2.91 33.87
C ILE A 99 3.64 4.24 33.64
N ARG A 100 3.06 4.87 34.67
CA ARG A 100 2.32 6.15 34.60
C ARG A 100 3.07 7.25 33.83
N PRO A 101 4.37 7.53 34.07
CA PRO A 101 5.11 8.54 33.31
C PRO A 101 5.15 8.28 31.79
N HIS A 102 5.06 7.02 31.37
CA HIS A 102 5.07 6.62 29.97
C HIS A 102 3.67 6.63 29.33
N ILE A 103 2.62 6.53 30.15
CA ILE A 103 1.22 6.68 29.71
C ILE A 103 0.92 8.15 29.42
N THR A 104 1.36 9.07 30.29
CA THR A 104 1.18 10.53 30.12
C THR A 104 1.86 11.07 28.86
N ALA A 105 2.91 10.40 28.39
CA ALA A 105 3.60 10.73 27.13
C ALA A 105 2.81 10.34 25.86
N GLY A 106 1.61 9.75 25.99
CA GLY A 106 0.65 9.49 24.91
C GLY A 106 1.05 8.45 23.85
N GLY A 107 2.26 7.88 23.96
CA GLY A 107 2.82 7.01 22.94
C GLY A 107 2.52 5.53 23.20
N LYS A 108 1.78 4.87 22.31
CA LYS A 108 1.69 3.39 22.30
C LYS A 108 3.07 2.75 22.03
N LEU A 109 3.38 1.63 22.66
CA LEU A 109 4.70 0.95 22.68
C LEU A 109 4.59 -0.51 22.22
N PRO A 110 5.64 -1.08 21.59
CA PRO A 110 5.65 -2.51 21.27
C PRO A 110 5.73 -3.36 22.54
N ALA A 111 5.20 -4.58 22.48
CA ALA A 111 5.10 -5.47 23.65
C ALA A 111 6.42 -5.69 24.38
N LYS A 112 7.54 -5.80 23.66
CA LYS A 112 8.88 -5.95 24.27
C LYS A 112 9.25 -4.75 25.16
N ALA A 113 8.91 -3.54 24.73
CA ALA A 113 9.17 -2.32 25.50
C ALA A 113 8.24 -2.22 26.71
N VAL A 114 6.95 -2.55 26.54
CA VAL A 114 5.98 -2.60 27.66
C VAL A 114 6.43 -3.61 28.71
N LEU A 115 6.83 -4.82 28.31
CA LEU A 115 7.32 -5.84 29.24
C LEU A 115 8.63 -5.42 29.94
N ALA A 116 9.51 -4.68 29.27
CA ALA A 116 10.73 -4.15 29.89
C ALA A 116 10.42 -3.07 30.94
N LEU A 117 9.45 -2.20 30.67
CA LEU A 117 8.94 -1.21 31.62
C LEU A 117 8.29 -1.88 32.83
N VAL A 118 7.40 -2.85 32.60
CA VAL A 118 6.74 -3.62 33.66
C VAL A 118 7.79 -4.28 34.55
N LYS A 119 8.85 -4.86 33.99
CA LYS A 119 9.97 -5.49 34.74
C LYS A 119 10.96 -4.53 35.41
N GLY A 120 10.75 -3.20 35.38
CA GLY A 120 11.69 -2.26 36.00
C GLY A 120 13.05 -2.12 35.30
N ARG A 121 13.20 -2.63 34.06
CA ARG A 121 14.48 -2.59 33.33
C ARG A 121 14.65 -1.27 32.59
N MET A 122 14.78 -0.17 33.32
CA MET A 122 14.73 1.21 32.80
C MET A 122 15.85 1.55 31.80
N SER A 123 17.06 0.99 31.96
CA SER A 123 18.16 1.16 30.99
C SER A 123 17.86 0.49 29.64
N ASN A 124 17.06 -0.58 29.65
CA ASN A 124 16.59 -1.27 28.47
C ASN A 124 15.30 -0.65 27.93
N SER A 125 14.48 -0.01 28.77
CA SER A 125 13.25 0.65 28.33
C SER A 125 13.55 1.98 27.62
N ALA A 126 14.49 2.80 28.08
CA ALA A 126 14.93 3.99 27.34
C ALA A 126 15.52 3.61 25.97
N LYS A 127 16.36 2.56 25.94
CA LYS A 127 16.88 1.98 24.69
C LYS A 127 15.79 1.34 23.84
N ALA A 128 14.77 0.69 24.42
CA ALA A 128 13.67 0.06 23.69
C ALA A 128 12.58 1.03 23.23
N VAL A 129 12.33 2.13 23.95
CA VAL A 129 11.47 3.25 23.55
C VAL A 129 12.16 4.04 22.44
N SER A 130 13.47 4.28 22.56
CA SER A 130 14.29 4.83 21.49
C SER A 130 14.32 3.90 20.28
N ALA A 131 14.49 2.59 20.50
CA ALA A 131 14.47 1.59 19.43
C ALA A 131 13.07 1.45 18.84
N ALA A 132 11.97 1.56 19.60
CA ALA A 132 10.60 1.48 19.11
C ALA A 132 10.12 2.76 18.41
N ARG A 133 10.64 3.93 18.81
CA ARG A 133 10.56 5.16 18.00
C ARG A 133 11.29 4.92 16.69
N ARG A 134 12.54 4.43 16.73
CA ARG A 134 13.32 4.08 15.52
C ARG A 134 12.64 3.00 14.65
N ASP A 135 12.02 1.98 15.23
CA ASP A 135 11.42 0.85 14.51
C ASP A 135 10.10 1.25 13.83
N ARG A 136 9.34 2.17 14.43
CA ARG A 136 8.21 2.83 13.77
C ARG A 136 8.62 3.63 12.54
N PHE A 137 9.86 4.11 12.50
CA PHE A 137 10.43 4.80 11.34
C PHE A 137 11.12 3.86 10.34
N ILE A 138 11.43 2.61 10.72
CA ILE A 138 12.20 1.67 9.90
C ILE A 138 11.31 0.59 9.27
N HIS A 139 10.18 0.24 9.89
CA HIS A 139 9.26 -0.77 9.36
C HIS A 139 7.84 -0.24 9.17
N ARG A 140 7.51 0.11 7.91
CA ARG A 140 6.22 -0.10 7.19
C ARG A 140 5.91 1.00 6.16
N SER A 141 6.81 1.18 5.21
CA SER A 141 6.47 1.47 3.81
C SER A 141 7.73 1.22 3.01
N PRO A 142 7.68 0.70 1.77
CA PRO A 142 8.82 0.89 0.87
C PRO A 142 9.22 2.37 0.90
N ASP A 143 10.52 2.67 0.87
CA ASP A 143 11.08 4.03 0.87
C ASP A 143 10.71 4.74 -0.44
N LEU A 144 9.42 4.97 -0.62
CA LEU A 144 8.84 5.69 -1.73
C LEU A 144 8.93 7.19 -1.42
N PRO A 145 9.21 8.01 -2.43
CA PRO A 145 9.31 9.46 -2.30
C PRO A 145 8.17 10.08 -1.48
N MET A 146 6.92 9.67 -1.73
CA MET A 146 5.76 10.25 -1.02
C MET A 146 5.72 9.91 0.47
N SER A 147 6.12 8.70 0.85
CA SER A 147 6.18 8.31 2.26
C SER A 147 7.24 9.14 2.99
N ILE A 148 8.41 9.32 2.37
CA ILE A 148 9.52 10.09 2.94
C ILE A 148 9.17 11.58 3.04
N SER A 149 8.51 12.14 2.02
CA SER A 149 8.04 13.52 2.03
C SER A 149 7.05 13.77 3.16
N ASN A 150 6.03 12.90 3.31
CA ASN A 150 5.03 13.02 4.36
C ASN A 150 5.66 12.92 5.75
N ARG A 151 6.56 11.96 5.95
CA ARG A 151 7.31 11.80 7.21
C ARG A 151 8.14 13.04 7.51
N TYR A 152 8.84 13.60 6.52
CA TYR A 152 9.64 14.81 6.69
C TYR A 152 8.79 15.97 7.22
N HIS A 153 7.65 16.28 6.57
CA HIS A 153 6.78 17.36 7.00
C HIS A 153 6.13 17.08 8.36
N GLN A 154 5.72 15.85 8.62
CA GLN A 154 5.16 15.46 9.93
C GLN A 154 6.19 15.65 11.06
N GLY A 155 7.45 15.27 10.83
CA GLY A 155 8.51 15.48 11.83
C GLY A 155 8.89 16.94 12.03
N ILE A 156 8.69 17.81 11.04
CA ILE A 156 8.80 19.27 11.21
C ILE A 156 7.69 19.76 12.14
N VAL A 157 6.43 19.37 11.87
CA VAL A 157 5.26 19.74 12.70
C VAL A 157 5.39 19.24 14.14
N ASN A 158 5.90 18.02 14.31
CA ASN A 158 6.12 17.41 15.62
C ASN A 158 7.37 17.94 16.36
N GLY A 159 8.17 18.82 15.74
CA GLY A 159 9.42 19.34 16.32
C GLY A 159 10.53 18.29 16.45
N GLU A 160 10.47 17.18 15.69
CA GLU A 160 11.46 16.10 15.72
C GLU A 160 12.76 16.49 14.99
N TRP A 161 12.65 17.37 13.98
CA TRP A 161 13.76 17.95 13.25
C TRP A 161 13.36 19.28 12.63
N THR A 162 14.36 20.10 12.28
CA THR A 162 14.20 21.40 11.59
C THR A 162 14.93 21.47 10.25
N SER A 163 15.66 20.43 9.86
CA SER A 163 16.45 20.40 8.63
C SER A 163 16.51 19.02 8.00
N TYR A 164 16.83 18.97 6.70
CA TYR A 164 17.06 17.71 5.98
C TYR A 164 18.19 16.88 6.60
N SER A 165 19.23 17.51 7.14
CA SER A 165 20.36 16.82 7.77
C SER A 165 19.96 16.17 9.10
N ALA A 166 19.09 16.84 9.88
CA ALA A 166 18.55 16.28 11.11
C ALA A 166 17.58 15.12 10.81
N CYS A 167 16.70 15.28 9.82
CA CYS A 167 15.82 14.20 9.34
C CYS A 167 16.62 13.00 8.81
N SER A 168 17.69 13.24 8.04
CA SER A 168 18.58 12.19 7.51
C SER A 168 19.19 11.34 8.62
N ARG A 169 19.68 11.97 9.69
CA ARG A 169 20.21 11.26 10.86
C ARG A 169 19.12 10.50 11.62
N ALA A 170 17.94 11.09 11.77
CA ALA A 170 16.83 10.49 12.50
C ALA A 170 16.25 9.27 11.77
N LEU A 171 16.03 9.38 10.46
CA LEU A 171 15.40 8.36 9.63
C LEU A 171 16.41 7.38 9.00
N ARG A 172 17.72 7.68 9.06
CA ARG A 172 18.81 6.94 8.39
C ARG A 172 18.63 6.85 6.87
N ILE A 173 18.01 7.86 6.28
CA ILE A 173 17.80 7.99 4.84
C ILE A 173 18.84 9.01 4.32
N PRO A 174 19.48 8.77 3.16
CA PRO A 174 20.39 9.73 2.57
C PRO A 174 19.74 11.11 2.42
N ARG A 175 20.43 12.17 2.81
CA ARG A 175 19.94 13.57 2.71
C ARG A 175 19.42 13.90 1.31
N ARG A 176 20.10 13.40 0.27
CA ARG A 176 19.68 13.55 -1.13
C ARG A 176 18.28 12.98 -1.38
N ASN A 177 18.00 11.78 -0.88
CA ASN A 177 16.69 11.14 -1.06
C ASN A 177 15.59 11.90 -0.30
N ILE A 178 15.89 12.49 0.85
CA ILE A 178 14.93 13.35 1.56
C ILE A 178 14.63 14.61 0.75
N SER A 179 15.67 15.27 0.24
CA SER A 179 15.52 16.44 -0.62
C SER A 179 14.68 16.11 -1.86
N ASP A 180 15.03 15.04 -2.58
CA ASP A 180 14.31 14.59 -3.76
C ASP A 180 12.85 14.25 -3.42
N ALA A 181 12.61 13.56 -2.30
CA ALA A 181 11.26 13.22 -1.86
C ALA A 181 10.39 14.45 -1.60
N VAL A 182 10.92 15.45 -0.90
CA VAL A 182 10.21 16.70 -0.61
C VAL A 182 9.92 17.47 -1.90
N SER A 183 10.90 17.58 -2.80
CA SER A 183 10.67 18.21 -4.11
C SER A 183 9.62 17.46 -4.94
N ILE A 184 9.62 16.11 -4.92
CA ILE A 184 8.59 15.31 -5.58
C ILE A 184 7.22 15.56 -4.94
N GLY A 185 7.15 15.67 -3.61
CA GLY A 185 5.91 15.95 -2.87
C GLY A 185 5.30 17.31 -3.18
N GLN A 186 6.12 18.29 -3.57
CA GLN A 186 5.71 19.65 -3.95
C GLN A 186 5.16 19.76 -5.38
N LEU A 187 5.28 18.71 -6.20
CA LEU A 187 4.71 18.72 -7.54
C LEU A 187 3.18 18.87 -7.51
N PRO A 188 2.57 19.48 -8.54
CA PRO A 188 1.12 19.63 -8.61
C PRO A 188 0.39 18.30 -8.41
N LEU A 189 -0.71 18.32 -7.67
CA LEU A 189 -1.46 17.11 -7.32
C LEU A 189 -1.88 16.32 -8.56
N ALA A 190 -2.36 17.00 -9.60
CA ALA A 190 -2.76 16.41 -10.88
C ALA A 190 -1.64 15.60 -11.55
N VAL A 191 -0.38 16.03 -11.40
CA VAL A 191 0.78 15.33 -11.95
C VAL A 191 1.15 14.13 -11.07
N ARG A 192 1.09 14.28 -9.75
CA ARG A 192 1.37 13.19 -8.80
C ARG A 192 0.33 12.07 -8.88
N SER A 193 -0.94 12.41 -9.10
CA SER A 193 -2.05 11.44 -9.17
C SER A 193 -1.96 10.51 -10.38
N LEU A 194 -1.20 10.85 -11.42
CA LEU A 194 -0.93 9.97 -12.55
C LEU A 194 -0.13 8.71 -12.17
N PHE A 195 0.66 8.80 -11.10
CA PHE A 195 1.50 7.71 -10.64
C PHE A 195 0.90 7.12 -9.37
N SER A 196 0.15 6.02 -9.51
CA SER A 196 -0.33 5.25 -8.36
C SER A 196 0.84 4.84 -7.47
N GLY A 197 0.63 4.75 -6.15
CA GLY A 197 1.69 4.84 -5.13
C GLY A 197 3.00 4.09 -5.42
N SER A 198 2.93 2.83 -5.90
CA SER A 198 4.12 2.03 -6.23
C SER A 198 4.84 2.44 -7.53
N LYS A 199 4.16 3.13 -8.46
CA LYS A 199 4.69 3.62 -9.75
C LYS A 199 5.55 4.88 -9.59
N LEU A 200 5.38 5.65 -8.51
CA LEU A 200 6.15 6.88 -8.24
C LEU A 200 7.42 6.57 -7.44
N THR A 201 8.43 6.01 -8.11
CA THR A 201 9.74 5.73 -7.51
C THR A 201 10.66 6.95 -7.55
N PHE A 202 11.79 6.91 -6.84
CA PHE A 202 12.81 7.97 -6.91
C PHE A 202 13.39 8.19 -8.31
N ALA A 203 13.49 7.13 -9.12
CA ALA A 203 13.98 7.25 -10.49
C ALA A 203 12.97 7.98 -11.38
N VAL A 204 11.68 7.63 -11.25
CA VAL A 204 10.58 8.29 -11.97
C VAL A 204 10.43 9.73 -11.50
N GLY A 205 10.42 9.97 -10.19
CA GLY A 205 10.29 11.30 -9.60
C GLY A 205 11.43 12.24 -9.99
N ARG A 206 12.68 11.78 -10.07
CA ARG A 206 13.80 12.60 -10.56
C ARG A 206 13.64 13.01 -12.02
N LYS A 207 13.12 12.12 -12.89
CA LYS A 207 12.78 12.47 -14.27
C LYS A 207 11.64 13.49 -14.31
N LEU A 208 10.64 13.32 -13.47
CA LEU A 208 9.51 14.24 -13.36
C LEU A 208 9.95 15.64 -12.90
N LEU A 209 10.84 15.71 -11.92
CA LEU A 209 11.47 16.97 -11.49
C LEU A 209 12.28 17.62 -12.61
N ALA A 210 12.95 16.83 -13.46
CA ALA A 210 13.66 17.37 -14.62
C ALA A 210 12.69 17.98 -15.64
N ILE A 211 11.56 17.33 -15.92
CA ILE A 211 10.49 17.86 -16.79
C ILE A 211 9.92 19.15 -16.19
N ALA A 212 9.64 19.18 -14.89
CA ALA A 212 9.08 20.35 -14.19
C ALA A 212 10.02 21.57 -14.14
N ARG A 213 11.32 21.40 -14.43
CA ARG A 213 12.25 22.54 -14.59
C ARG A 213 12.15 23.19 -15.97
N VAL A 214 11.71 22.44 -16.97
CA VAL A 214 11.65 22.88 -18.37
C VAL A 214 10.23 23.30 -18.76
N VAL A 215 9.23 22.60 -18.23
CA VAL A 215 7.80 22.81 -18.52
C VAL A 215 7.16 23.57 -17.36
N THR A 216 6.41 24.63 -17.67
CA THR A 216 5.68 25.41 -16.66
C THR A 216 4.62 24.59 -15.96
N ASN A 217 4.33 24.93 -14.69
CA ASN A 217 3.34 24.22 -13.88
C ASN A 217 1.95 24.18 -14.54
N SER A 218 1.52 25.25 -15.21
CA SER A 218 0.23 25.31 -15.89
C SER A 218 0.14 24.31 -17.05
N THR A 219 1.18 24.22 -17.87
CA THR A 219 1.27 23.26 -18.97
C THR A 219 1.34 21.82 -18.46
N LEU A 220 2.09 21.59 -17.39
CA LEU A 220 2.15 20.27 -16.73
C LEU A 220 0.78 19.83 -16.20
N ILE A 221 0.06 20.72 -15.52
CA ILE A 221 -1.28 20.45 -15.01
C ILE A 221 -2.23 20.12 -16.16
N LYS A 222 -2.24 20.94 -17.22
CA LYS A 222 -3.07 20.70 -18.40
C LYS A 222 -2.80 19.32 -19.01
N ARG A 223 -1.54 19.02 -19.33
CA ARG A 223 -1.13 17.71 -19.88
C ARG A 223 -1.50 16.57 -18.95
N SER A 224 -1.33 16.73 -17.63
CA SER A 224 -1.69 15.69 -16.68
C SER A 224 -3.19 15.42 -16.62
N ASN A 225 -4.03 16.45 -16.76
CA ASN A 225 -5.48 16.28 -16.84
C ASN A 225 -5.87 15.57 -18.15
N ASP A 226 -5.27 15.98 -19.27
CA ASP A 226 -5.52 15.41 -20.58
C ASP A 226 -5.21 13.90 -20.64
N ILE A 227 -4.22 13.41 -19.88
CA ILE A 227 -3.83 11.98 -19.87
C ILE A 227 -4.27 11.23 -18.61
N SER A 228 -5.07 11.86 -17.74
CA SER A 228 -5.48 11.29 -16.45
C SER A 228 -6.16 9.92 -16.58
N TYR A 229 -7.00 9.77 -17.62
CA TYR A 229 -7.70 8.51 -17.92
C TYR A 229 -6.77 7.37 -18.39
N LEU A 230 -5.52 7.69 -18.79
CA LEU A 230 -4.52 6.72 -19.26
C LEU A 230 -3.62 6.21 -18.12
N ALA A 231 -3.67 6.83 -16.93
CA ALA A 231 -2.74 6.62 -15.81
C ALA A 231 -2.65 5.16 -15.32
N GLU A 232 -3.76 4.43 -15.34
CA GLU A 232 -3.80 3.03 -14.90
C GLU A 232 -3.11 2.12 -15.92
N SER A 233 -3.40 2.35 -17.19
CA SER A 233 -2.96 1.56 -18.35
C SER A 233 -1.56 1.91 -18.86
N TYR A 234 -1.04 3.11 -18.59
CA TYR A 234 0.33 3.48 -18.96
C TYR A 234 1.36 3.07 -17.91
N THR A 235 2.54 2.72 -18.44
CA THR A 235 3.76 2.62 -17.63
C THR A 235 4.26 3.99 -17.24
N SER A 236 5.03 4.08 -16.15
CA SER A 236 5.61 5.35 -15.70
C SER A 236 6.46 6.03 -16.78
N GLY A 237 7.11 5.24 -17.66
CA GLY A 237 7.88 5.77 -18.79
C GLY A 237 7.03 6.45 -19.85
N GLN A 238 5.89 5.86 -20.21
CA GLN A 238 4.94 6.44 -21.16
C GLN A 238 4.32 7.73 -20.62
N LEU A 239 3.92 7.74 -19.34
CA LEU A 239 3.41 8.95 -18.68
C LEU A 239 4.44 10.09 -18.68
N LEU A 240 5.71 9.78 -18.42
CA LEU A 240 6.78 10.79 -18.46
C LEU A 240 6.97 11.39 -19.86
N ARG A 241 6.86 10.59 -20.93
CA ARG A 241 6.98 11.07 -22.32
C ARG A 241 5.82 11.99 -22.69
N GLU A 242 4.59 11.59 -22.36
CA GLU A 242 3.40 12.43 -22.57
C GLU A 242 3.48 13.75 -21.80
N LEU A 243 3.93 13.72 -20.54
CA LEU A 243 4.16 14.95 -19.75
C LEU A 243 5.25 15.83 -20.35
N ASN A 244 6.30 15.23 -20.93
CA ASN A 244 7.34 15.96 -21.65
C ASN A 244 6.86 16.53 -23.00
N GLY A 245 5.72 16.07 -23.51
CA GLY A 245 5.19 16.45 -24.82
C GLY A 245 5.86 15.70 -25.97
N GLU A 246 6.52 14.58 -25.69
CA GLU A 246 7.05 13.68 -26.72
C GLU A 246 5.89 12.88 -27.31
N SER A 247 5.70 12.99 -28.63
CA SER A 247 4.78 12.09 -29.34
C SER A 247 5.26 10.65 -29.18
N LEU A 248 4.48 9.81 -28.51
CA LEU A 248 4.76 8.39 -28.43
C LEU A 248 4.80 7.79 -29.85
N PRO A 249 5.74 6.87 -30.15
CA PRO A 249 5.75 6.18 -31.44
C PRO A 249 4.38 5.51 -31.68
N PRO A 250 3.84 5.55 -32.92
CA PRO A 250 2.59 4.87 -33.24
C PRO A 250 2.71 3.38 -32.91
N GLY A 251 2.15 3.00 -31.75
CA GLY A 251 2.37 1.68 -31.15
C GLY A 251 2.28 1.64 -29.62
N ALA A 252 2.41 2.78 -28.95
CA ALA A 252 2.32 2.89 -27.48
C ALA A 252 1.04 3.57 -26.97
N HIS A 253 0.14 4.01 -27.86
CA HIS A 253 -1.18 4.52 -27.48
C HIS A 253 -2.11 3.37 -27.05
N ILE A 254 -2.94 3.64 -26.04
CA ILE A 254 -3.99 2.76 -25.49
C ILE A 254 -5.10 2.42 -26.48
N THR A 255 -4.97 2.83 -27.74
CA THR A 255 -5.89 2.48 -28.81
C THR A 255 -5.13 1.70 -29.87
N ARG A 256 -5.01 0.37 -29.70
CA ARG A 256 -4.80 -0.52 -30.85
C ARG A 256 -6.12 -0.56 -31.63
N LEU A 257 -6.52 0.56 -32.22
CA LEU A 257 -7.55 0.57 -33.24
C LEU A 257 -6.88 0.09 -34.52
N ARG A 258 -7.11 -1.18 -34.86
CA ARG A 258 -6.60 -1.78 -36.11
C ARG A 258 -7.75 -1.96 -37.07
N ILE A 259 -7.63 -1.37 -38.24
CA ILE A 259 -8.55 -1.60 -39.34
C ILE A 259 -7.88 -2.56 -40.30
N ARG A 260 -8.48 -3.73 -40.52
CA ARG A 260 -7.97 -4.73 -41.47
C ARG A 260 -9.07 -5.24 -42.39
N LYS A 261 -8.69 -5.71 -43.58
CA LYS A 261 -9.59 -6.43 -44.49
C LYS A 261 -9.92 -7.80 -43.88
N GLY A 262 -11.20 -8.11 -43.75
CA GLY A 262 -11.69 -9.42 -43.32
C GLY A 262 -11.52 -10.48 -44.40
N ARG A 263 -11.71 -11.74 -44.04
CA ARG A 263 -11.53 -12.88 -44.97
C ARG A 263 -12.68 -13.01 -45.99
N GLY A 264 -13.77 -12.25 -45.86
CA GLY A 264 -14.91 -12.24 -46.79
C GLY A 264 -14.95 -11.03 -47.74
N ALA A 265 -15.75 -11.14 -48.81
CA ALA A 265 -16.05 -10.03 -49.70
C ALA A 265 -16.71 -8.89 -48.91
N GLY A 266 -16.16 -7.68 -49.01
CA GLY A 266 -16.71 -6.47 -48.37
C GLY A 266 -16.52 -6.37 -46.84
N GLN A 267 -15.69 -7.22 -46.22
CA GLN A 267 -15.53 -7.17 -44.76
C GLN A 267 -14.40 -6.25 -44.32
N LEU A 268 -14.72 -5.32 -43.42
CA LEU A 268 -13.79 -4.48 -42.68
C LEU A 268 -13.84 -4.86 -41.21
N ILE A 269 -12.70 -5.22 -40.61
CA ILE A 269 -12.61 -5.56 -39.19
C ILE A 269 -11.93 -4.41 -38.46
N ILE A 270 -12.62 -3.85 -37.45
CA ILE A 270 -12.08 -2.85 -36.53
C ILE A 270 -11.81 -3.56 -35.20
N GLU A 271 -10.53 -3.83 -34.91
CA GLU A 271 -10.11 -4.41 -33.63
C GLU A 271 -9.79 -3.29 -32.64
N CYS A 272 -10.20 -3.46 -31.38
CA CYS A 272 -9.85 -2.57 -30.27
C CYS A 272 -9.61 -3.41 -29.00
N ASN A 273 -8.62 -3.00 -28.21
CA ASN A 273 -8.31 -3.57 -26.90
C ASN A 273 -9.29 -3.14 -25.79
N HIS A 274 -10.25 -2.26 -26.08
CA HIS A 274 -11.30 -1.83 -25.17
C HIS A 274 -12.68 -1.89 -25.88
N PRO A 275 -13.35 -3.06 -25.87
CA PRO A 275 -14.60 -3.26 -26.62
C PRO A 275 -15.73 -2.34 -26.16
N ASP A 276 -15.78 -2.01 -24.87
CA ASP A 276 -16.82 -1.12 -24.31
C ASP A 276 -16.79 0.29 -24.90
N PHE A 277 -15.61 0.80 -25.27
CA PHE A 277 -15.50 2.08 -25.97
C PHE A 277 -16.12 2.02 -27.37
N LEU A 278 -15.84 0.95 -28.12
CA LEU A 278 -16.44 0.78 -29.45
C LEU A 278 -17.96 0.61 -29.35
N LEU A 279 -18.45 -0.16 -28.37
CA LEU A 279 -19.88 -0.38 -28.18
C LEU A 279 -20.60 0.91 -27.79
N ARG A 280 -20.00 1.73 -26.91
CA ARG A 280 -20.58 3.01 -26.48
C ARG A 280 -20.80 3.99 -27.64
N TYR A 281 -19.87 4.04 -28.60
CA TYR A 281 -19.91 4.96 -29.75
C TYR A 281 -20.34 4.29 -31.06
N ARG A 282 -20.97 3.11 -30.98
CA ARG A 282 -21.36 2.31 -32.15
C ARG A 282 -22.13 3.13 -33.20
N ARG A 283 -23.14 3.90 -32.78
CA ARG A 283 -24.00 4.68 -33.67
C ARG A 283 -23.25 5.79 -34.40
N ASP A 284 -22.33 6.45 -33.70
CA ASP A 284 -21.52 7.53 -34.27
C ASP A 284 -20.56 6.98 -35.32
N MET A 285 -19.95 5.82 -35.03
CA MET A 285 -19.09 5.11 -35.98
C MET A 285 -19.86 4.62 -37.21
N GLU A 286 -21.05 4.04 -37.04
CA GLU A 286 -21.93 3.64 -38.15
C GLU A 286 -22.26 4.84 -39.04
N THR A 287 -22.60 5.98 -38.43
CA THR A 287 -22.95 7.21 -39.16
C THR A 287 -21.76 7.74 -39.97
N ALA A 288 -20.58 7.82 -39.35
CA ALA A 288 -19.36 8.28 -40.02
C ALA A 288 -18.95 7.34 -41.18
N LEU A 289 -19.02 6.03 -40.97
CA LEU A 289 -18.71 5.05 -42.03
C LEU A 289 -19.70 5.13 -43.19
N ASN A 290 -20.99 5.31 -42.92
CA ASN A 290 -22.01 5.49 -43.96
C ASN A 290 -21.76 6.76 -44.80
N GLN A 291 -21.30 7.86 -44.17
CA GLN A 291 -20.92 9.06 -44.92
C GLN A 291 -19.71 8.82 -45.83
N VAL A 292 -18.72 8.06 -45.36
CA VAL A 292 -17.54 7.70 -46.17
C VAL A 292 -17.95 6.83 -47.35
N VAL A 293 -18.75 5.79 -47.12
CA VAL A 293 -19.25 4.91 -48.19
C VAL A 293 -20.05 5.69 -49.23
N LYS A 294 -20.92 6.60 -48.79
CA LYS A 294 -21.70 7.47 -49.69
C LYS A 294 -20.78 8.32 -50.57
N ARG A 295 -19.76 8.96 -49.99
CA ARG A 295 -18.78 9.76 -50.76
C ARG A 295 -17.98 8.93 -51.76
N ILE A 296 -17.62 7.70 -51.41
CA ILE A 296 -16.91 6.77 -52.32
C ILE A 296 -17.84 6.40 -53.48
N ALA A 297 -19.09 6.03 -53.22
CA ALA A 297 -20.07 5.71 -54.25
C ALA A 297 -20.32 6.89 -55.21
N GLU A 298 -20.45 8.11 -54.66
CA GLU A 298 -20.59 9.34 -55.46
C GLU A 298 -19.33 9.66 -56.29
N ALA A 299 -18.14 9.34 -55.78
CA ALA A 299 -16.89 9.52 -56.53
C ALA A 299 -16.73 8.48 -57.65
N GLU A 300 -17.14 7.23 -57.41
CA GLU A 300 -17.13 6.17 -58.43
C GLU A 300 -18.17 6.40 -59.52
N GLY A 301 -19.37 6.88 -59.16
CA GLY A 301 -20.40 7.27 -60.12
C GLY A 301 -19.90 8.36 -61.07
N ARG A 302 -19.32 9.44 -60.52
CA ARG A 302 -18.70 10.51 -61.31
C ARG A 302 -17.58 9.99 -62.22
N ARG A 303 -16.72 9.09 -61.75
CA ARG A 303 -15.65 8.52 -62.58
C ARG A 303 -16.19 7.70 -63.76
N LYS A 304 -17.29 6.96 -63.59
CA LYS A 304 -17.93 6.21 -64.68
C LYS A 304 -18.58 7.15 -65.70
N GLU A 305 -19.21 8.21 -65.23
CA GLU A 305 -19.79 9.26 -66.07
C GLU A 305 -18.70 9.96 -66.90
N PHE A 306 -17.60 10.38 -66.29
CA PHE A 306 -16.43 10.92 -66.98
C PHE A 306 -15.76 9.94 -67.97
N ALA A 307 -15.77 8.64 -67.67
CA ALA A 307 -15.23 7.62 -68.58
C ALA A 307 -16.12 7.43 -69.82
N LEU A 308 -17.46 7.50 -69.66
CA LEU A 308 -18.41 7.44 -70.78
C LEU A 308 -18.23 8.66 -71.71
N TYR A 309 -18.06 9.87 -71.16
CA TYR A 309 -17.82 11.06 -71.96
C TYR A 309 -16.49 11.02 -72.74
N ARG A 310 -15.48 10.28 -72.25
CA ARG A 310 -14.19 10.10 -72.94
C ARG A 310 -14.23 9.13 -74.12
N THR A 311 -15.21 8.24 -74.17
CA THR A 311 -15.43 7.32 -75.29
C THR A 311 -16.25 7.92 -76.44
N PHE A 312 -16.81 9.12 -76.25
CA PHE A 312 -17.60 9.85 -77.26
C PHE A 312 -16.86 11.06 -77.89
N LEU A 313 -15.57 11.26 -77.54
CA LEU A 313 -14.64 12.20 -78.18
C LEU A 313 -13.56 11.41 -78.93
#